data_AF-A0A2A4UDS4-F1
#
_entry.id   AF-A0A2A4UDS4-F1
#
_cell.length_a   1.000
_cell.length_b   1.000
_cell.length_c   1.000
_cell.angle_alpha   90.00
_cell.angle_beta   90.00
_cell.angle_gamma   90.00
#
_symmetry.space_group_name_H-M   'P 1'
#
loop_
_entity.id
_entity.type
_entity.pdbx_description
1 polymer ?
#
loop_
_entity_poly.entity_id
_entity_poly.type
_entity_poly.pdbx_seq_one_letter_code
_entity_poly.pdbx_strand_id
1 'polypeptide(L)'
;MARNQKALDQRGLKTLALWLLWAAVCMSVFVQLFHQADIWDYIVYDTSRVTWVILGTFCFGVSVSFVHVAGLTWEWFCAYRLQYQLEKNGLYGAVARGRQVSNRFIAALQHIHKNGGQVDLAALSTVEFSGYIRGARFVSLLGSMMITMGLIGTVLGLTITLTGLNGALENVASDGMSVLIGLREAMSGMGLAFYTTLLGSIMGGILLRMFAYIGDNSIEALQDLLNRSCMVYAAVDLTPSVQRDFRQLDRVVEGMETRLSALTQSLQQSKAAMTDFTEEMQSLKDATRLKSSDDEIFKAIAVHRHYAKVLRYELTLQKKLASFKQRLLASMGFQAAVEKSSAENKPKD
;
A
#
# COMPACT_ATOMS: atom_id res chain seq x y z
N MET A 1 44.49 5.39 3.47
CA MET A 1 43.08 4.96 3.72
C MET A 1 42.06 5.50 2.70
N ALA A 2 42.41 5.73 1.42
CA ALA A 2 41.53 6.42 0.45
C ALA A 2 41.24 5.66 -0.87
N ARG A 3 41.63 4.39 -0.99
CA ARG A 3 41.57 3.67 -2.29
C ARG A 3 40.25 2.91 -2.56
N ASN A 4 39.46 2.57 -1.53
CA ASN A 4 38.22 1.79 -1.69
C ASN A 4 36.93 2.62 -1.84
N GLN A 5 36.98 3.95 -1.67
CA GLN A 5 35.80 4.81 -1.85
C GLN A 5 35.40 4.97 -3.33
N LYS A 6 36.35 4.81 -4.27
CA LYS A 6 36.13 5.05 -5.70
C LYS A 6 35.26 4.00 -6.39
N ALA A 7 35.20 2.76 -5.88
CA ALA A 7 34.40 1.70 -6.49
C ALA A 7 32.92 1.77 -6.08
N LEU A 8 32.61 2.34 -4.92
CA LEU A 8 31.26 2.42 -4.36
C LEU A 8 30.44 3.59 -4.92
N ASP A 9 31.07 4.70 -5.27
CA ASP A 9 30.42 5.88 -5.87
C ASP A 9 29.81 5.62 -7.26
N GLN A 10 30.18 4.49 -7.88
CA GLN A 10 29.90 4.27 -9.29
C GLN A 10 28.44 3.96 -9.58
N ARG A 11 27.65 3.38 -8.65
CA ARG A 11 26.28 2.94 -8.99
C ARG A 11 25.23 4.06 -8.97
N GLY A 12 25.28 4.96 -7.97
CA GLY A 12 24.40 6.13 -7.96
C GLY A 12 24.64 7.03 -9.16
N LEU A 13 25.93 7.26 -9.50
CA LEU A 13 26.33 7.97 -10.71
C LEU A 13 25.92 7.23 -11.99
N LYS A 14 25.89 5.89 -12.01
CA LYS A 14 25.41 5.12 -13.17
C LYS A 14 23.94 5.38 -13.46
N THR A 15 23.07 5.45 -12.45
CA THR A 15 21.64 5.75 -12.69
C THR A 15 21.48 7.15 -13.29
N LEU A 16 22.13 8.15 -12.70
CA LEU A 16 22.05 9.52 -13.20
C LEU A 16 22.66 9.64 -14.60
N ALA A 17 23.80 8.99 -14.86
CA ALA A 17 24.44 8.96 -16.17
C ALA A 17 23.58 8.26 -17.22
N LEU A 18 22.92 7.14 -16.86
CA LEU A 18 22.02 6.42 -17.75
C LEU A 18 20.76 7.24 -18.05
N TRP A 19 20.24 7.97 -17.06
CA TRP A 19 19.15 8.93 -17.27
C TRP A 19 19.58 10.09 -18.18
N LEU A 20 20.77 10.69 -17.96
CA LEU A 20 21.29 11.77 -18.79
C LEU A 20 21.56 11.30 -20.23
N LEU A 21 22.11 10.10 -20.40
CA LEU A 21 22.32 9.48 -21.71
C LEU A 21 20.98 9.33 -22.42
N TRP A 22 19.97 8.81 -21.74
CA TRP A 22 18.65 8.66 -22.33
C TRP A 22 17.98 10.01 -22.61
N ALA A 23 18.15 11.00 -21.73
CA ALA A 23 17.68 12.37 -21.95
C ALA A 23 18.36 13.02 -23.16
N ALA A 24 19.65 12.76 -23.39
CA ALA A 24 20.37 13.22 -24.57
C ALA A 24 19.82 12.55 -25.85
N VAL A 25 19.55 11.24 -25.80
CA VAL A 25 18.88 10.51 -26.90
C VAL A 25 17.49 11.11 -27.16
N CYS A 26 16.70 11.36 -26.12
CA CYS A 26 15.38 12.00 -26.22
C CYS A 26 15.48 13.38 -26.87
N MET A 27 16.43 14.20 -26.43
CA MET A 27 16.67 15.53 -26.99
C MET A 27 17.09 15.44 -28.46
N SER A 28 17.93 14.46 -28.82
CA SER A 28 18.33 14.23 -30.21
C SER A 28 17.14 13.83 -31.08
N VAL A 29 16.30 12.90 -30.62
CA VAL A 29 15.09 12.50 -31.35
C VAL A 29 14.14 13.69 -31.49
N PHE A 30 13.99 14.50 -30.44
CA PHE A 30 13.15 15.70 -30.47
C PHE A 30 13.68 16.72 -31.50
N VAL A 31 14.98 17.04 -31.46
CA VAL A 31 15.60 17.95 -32.43
C VAL A 31 15.47 17.43 -33.86
N GLN A 32 15.70 16.13 -34.09
CA GLN A 32 15.56 15.53 -35.41
C GLN A 32 14.13 15.60 -35.93
N LEU A 33 13.15 15.31 -35.07
CA LEU A 33 11.72 15.37 -35.40
C LEU A 33 11.32 16.80 -35.76
N PHE A 34 11.79 17.80 -35.00
CA PHE A 34 11.53 19.22 -35.29
C PHE A 34 12.20 19.71 -36.58
N HIS A 35 13.42 19.26 -36.87
CA HIS A 35 14.17 19.74 -38.02
C HIS A 35 13.71 19.11 -39.34
N GLN A 36 13.31 17.83 -39.35
CA GLN A 36 12.97 17.13 -40.60
C GLN A 36 11.51 17.31 -41.05
N ALA A 37 10.61 17.69 -40.14
CA ALA A 37 9.18 17.69 -40.43
C ALA A 37 8.52 19.08 -40.36
N ASP A 38 9.31 20.17 -40.32
CA ASP A 38 8.83 21.56 -40.19
C ASP A 38 7.72 21.71 -39.14
N ILE A 39 7.84 20.92 -38.07
CA ILE A 39 6.79 20.79 -37.05
C ILE A 39 6.58 22.12 -36.33
N TRP A 40 7.60 22.99 -36.35
CA TRP A 40 7.48 24.33 -35.79
C TRP A 40 6.35 25.12 -36.43
N ASP A 41 6.24 25.10 -37.75
CA ASP A 41 5.15 25.79 -38.45
C ASP A 41 3.81 25.15 -38.07
N TYR A 42 3.73 23.82 -38.05
CA TYR A 42 2.51 23.13 -37.63
C TYR A 42 2.09 23.44 -36.19
N ILE A 43 3.03 23.55 -35.24
CA ILE A 43 2.73 23.87 -33.82
C ILE A 43 2.28 25.33 -33.67
N VAL A 44 2.89 26.25 -34.42
CA VAL A 44 2.54 27.68 -34.36
C VAL A 44 1.16 27.93 -34.97
N TYR A 45 0.82 27.21 -36.04
CA TYR A 45 -0.46 27.33 -36.73
C TYR A 45 -1.53 26.33 -36.25
N ASP A 46 -1.26 25.51 -35.22
CA ASP A 46 -2.24 24.57 -34.67
C ASP A 46 -3.36 25.31 -33.91
N THR A 47 -4.52 25.42 -34.55
CA THR A 47 -5.73 26.01 -33.98
C THR A 47 -6.35 25.16 -32.87
N SER A 48 -6.09 23.85 -32.83
CA SER A 48 -6.66 22.91 -31.85
C SER A 48 -6.07 23.07 -30.45
N ARG A 49 -4.87 23.66 -30.34
CA ARG A 49 -4.06 23.77 -29.12
C ARG A 49 -3.69 22.43 -28.48
N VAL A 50 -4.01 21.30 -29.09
CA VAL A 50 -3.77 19.97 -28.51
C VAL A 50 -2.28 19.66 -28.46
N THR A 51 -1.52 20.00 -29.51
CA THR A 51 -0.06 19.81 -29.52
C THR A 51 0.64 20.56 -28.38
N TRP A 52 0.21 21.78 -28.06
CA TRP A 52 0.73 22.55 -26.91
C TRP A 52 0.46 21.87 -25.57
N VAL A 53 -0.72 21.27 -25.40
CA VAL A 53 -1.04 20.50 -24.18
C VAL A 53 -0.18 19.25 -24.09
N ILE A 54 0.03 18.54 -25.20
CA ILE A 54 0.91 17.36 -25.23
C ILE A 54 2.36 17.76 -24.87
N LEU A 55 2.88 18.81 -25.50
CA LEU A 55 4.24 19.31 -25.25
C LEU A 55 4.41 19.76 -23.79
N GLY A 56 3.45 20.52 -23.26
CA GLY A 56 3.46 20.97 -21.87
C GLY A 56 3.43 19.80 -20.88
N THR A 57 2.58 18.80 -21.14
CA THR A 57 2.49 17.58 -20.32
C THR A 57 3.79 16.79 -20.36
N PHE A 58 4.42 16.69 -21.53
CA PHE A 58 5.72 16.03 -21.67
C PHE A 58 6.82 16.76 -20.90
N CYS A 59 6.98 18.07 -21.09
CA CYS A 59 7.99 18.86 -20.37
C CYS A 59 7.79 18.76 -18.86
N PHE A 60 6.53 18.77 -18.39
CA PHE A 60 6.20 18.53 -17.00
C PHE A 60 6.62 17.13 -16.54
N GLY A 61 6.29 16.08 -17.30
CA GLY A 61 6.68 14.71 -16.98
C GLY A 61 8.21 14.49 -16.93
N VAL A 62 8.96 15.09 -17.86
CA VAL A 62 10.43 15.08 -17.86
C VAL A 62 10.98 15.80 -16.63
N SER A 63 10.41 16.96 -16.28
CA SER A 63 10.83 17.72 -15.09
C SER A 63 10.59 16.94 -13.80
N VAL A 64 9.42 16.32 -13.66
CA VAL A 64 9.09 15.45 -12.52
C VAL A 64 10.04 14.25 -12.46
N SER A 65 10.31 13.60 -13.60
CA SER A 65 11.26 12.50 -13.69
C SER A 65 12.68 12.92 -13.26
N PHE A 66 13.15 14.09 -13.72
CA PHE A 66 14.46 14.61 -13.37
C PHE A 66 14.59 14.85 -11.85
N VAL A 67 13.62 15.54 -11.25
CA VAL A 67 13.59 15.78 -9.80
C VAL A 67 13.59 14.45 -9.04
N HIS A 68 12.85 13.47 -9.53
CA HIS A 68 12.78 12.14 -8.94
C HIS A 68 14.13 11.42 -8.95
N VAL A 69 14.78 11.36 -10.12
CA VAL A 69 16.08 10.70 -10.29
C VAL A 69 17.18 11.44 -9.55
N ALA A 70 17.13 12.77 -9.50
CA ALA A 70 18.06 13.57 -8.70
C ALA A 70 17.92 13.26 -7.20
N GLY A 71 16.69 13.22 -6.69
CA GLY A 71 16.40 12.82 -5.30
C GLY A 71 16.87 11.40 -4.99
N LEU A 72 16.65 10.47 -5.91
CA LEU A 72 17.10 9.09 -5.77
C LEU A 72 18.62 8.98 -5.78
N THR A 73 19.30 9.74 -6.63
CA THR A 73 20.77 9.80 -6.67
C THR A 73 21.32 10.30 -5.34
N TRP A 74 20.65 11.29 -4.73
CA TRP A 74 20.99 11.76 -3.39
C TRP A 74 20.81 10.68 -2.31
N GLU A 75 19.72 9.90 -2.38
CA GLU A 75 19.51 8.76 -1.48
C GLU A 75 20.57 7.68 -1.65
N TRP A 76 21.04 7.42 -2.87
CA TRP A 76 22.15 6.48 -3.13
C TRP A 76 23.42 6.90 -2.37
N PHE A 77 23.81 8.17 -2.42
CA PHE A 77 24.97 8.66 -1.66
C PHE A 77 24.77 8.48 -0.14
N CYS A 78 23.56 8.74 0.35
CA CYS A 78 23.24 8.56 1.76
C CYS A 78 23.28 7.09 2.19
N ALA A 79 22.68 6.20 1.38
CA ALA A 79 22.67 4.76 1.61
C ALA A 79 24.09 4.18 1.62
N TYR A 80 24.99 4.65 0.75
CA TYR A 80 26.39 4.24 0.79
C TYR A 80 27.13 4.68 2.05
N ARG A 81 26.92 5.93 2.45
CA ARG A 81 27.48 6.43 3.72
C ARG A 81 26.97 5.62 4.91
N LEU A 82 25.70 5.23 4.87
CA LEU A 82 25.05 4.43 5.90
C LEU A 82 25.57 3.00 5.93
N GLN A 83 25.74 2.36 4.77
CA GLN A 83 26.37 1.04 4.64
C GLN A 83 27.79 1.05 5.26
N TYR A 84 28.58 2.07 4.99
CA TYR A 84 29.92 2.20 5.58
C TYR A 84 29.89 2.33 7.10
N GLN A 85 28.89 3.03 7.66
CA GLN A 85 28.70 3.11 9.11
C GLN A 85 28.25 1.78 9.70
N LEU A 86 27.35 1.07 9.03
CA LEU A 86 26.90 -0.27 9.42
C LEU A 86 28.08 -1.27 9.44
N GLU A 87 28.94 -1.23 8.42
CA GLU A 87 30.13 -2.09 8.34
C GLU A 87 31.11 -1.83 9.48
N LYS A 88 31.30 -0.56 9.89
CA LYS A 88 32.27 -0.21 10.92
C LYS A 88 31.76 -0.34 12.35
N ASN A 89 30.52 0.08 12.58
CA ASN A 89 30.00 0.30 13.94
C ASN A 89 28.75 -0.54 14.25
N GLY A 90 28.35 -1.45 13.34
CA GLY A 90 27.13 -2.25 13.50
C GLY A 90 25.85 -1.42 13.45
N LEU A 91 24.72 -2.01 13.86
CA LEU A 91 23.40 -1.38 13.73
C LEU A 91 23.25 -0.13 14.60
N TYR A 92 23.78 -0.16 15.83
CA TYR A 92 23.63 0.94 16.80
C TYR A 92 24.54 2.13 16.53
N GLY A 93 25.65 1.92 15.82
CA GLY A 93 26.56 2.99 15.44
C GLY A 93 26.19 3.70 14.14
N ALA A 94 25.20 3.21 13.40
CA ALA A 94 24.63 3.87 12.24
C ALA A 94 23.71 5.02 12.70
N VAL A 95 24.20 6.26 12.64
CA VAL A 95 23.43 7.42 13.11
C VAL A 95 22.57 7.93 11.96
N ALA A 96 21.26 7.74 12.08
CA ALA A 96 20.28 8.32 11.18
C ALA A 96 20.25 9.85 11.33
N ARG A 97 20.99 10.58 10.48
CA ARG A 97 20.96 12.06 10.44
C ARG A 97 20.26 12.54 9.18
N GLY A 98 19.04 13.06 9.35
CA GLY A 98 18.31 13.80 8.32
C GLY A 98 17.00 13.15 7.91
N ARG A 99 16.33 13.76 6.93
CA ARG A 99 14.98 13.38 6.47
C ARG A 99 14.97 12.32 5.36
N GLN A 100 16.15 11.79 5.00
CA GLN A 100 16.32 10.81 3.94
C GLN A 100 15.63 9.49 4.28
N VAL A 101 15.13 8.81 3.25
CA VAL A 101 14.40 7.53 3.38
C VAL A 101 15.30 6.44 3.91
N SER A 102 16.55 6.38 3.44
CA SER A 102 17.58 5.47 3.96
C SER A 102 17.81 5.63 5.47
N ASN A 103 17.86 6.87 5.97
CA ASN A 103 18.00 7.15 7.40
C ASN A 103 16.76 6.77 8.20
N ARG A 104 15.55 7.06 7.67
CA ARG A 104 14.29 6.66 8.28
C ARG A 104 14.15 5.15 8.37
N PHE A 105 14.57 4.43 7.34
CA PHE A 105 14.60 2.97 7.32
C PHE A 105 15.47 2.41 8.45
N ILE A 106 16.70 2.91 8.62
CA ILE A 106 17.57 2.48 9.73
C ILE A 106 17.04 2.90 11.10
N ALA A 107 16.47 4.11 11.23
CA ALA A 107 15.84 4.54 12.49
C ALA A 107 14.65 3.64 12.86
N ALA A 108 13.81 3.28 11.89
CA ALA A 108 12.70 2.36 12.07
C ALA A 108 13.20 0.96 12.44
N LEU A 109 14.26 0.48 11.77
CA LEU A 109 14.91 -0.79 12.08
C LEU A 109 15.44 -0.82 13.53
N GLN A 110 16.15 0.22 13.96
CA GLN A 110 16.63 0.37 15.33
C GLN A 110 15.48 0.42 16.34
N HIS A 111 14.37 1.10 16.01
CA HIS A 111 13.19 1.19 16.88
C HIS A 111 12.49 -0.18 17.04
N ILE A 112 12.26 -0.91 15.94
CA ILE A 112 11.64 -2.25 15.98
C ILE A 112 12.53 -3.21 16.78
N HIS A 113 13.85 -3.15 16.54
CA HIS A 113 14.80 -3.99 17.25
C HIS A 113 14.85 -3.68 18.76
N LYS A 114 14.90 -2.40 19.18
CA LYS A 114 14.82 -2.01 20.61
C LYS A 114 13.54 -2.49 21.29
N ASN A 115 12.42 -2.50 20.55
CA ASN A 115 11.14 -2.95 21.08
C ASN A 115 10.99 -4.48 21.05
N GLY A 116 11.94 -5.23 20.50
CA GLY A 116 11.93 -6.69 20.43
C GLY A 116 10.98 -7.28 19.37
N GLY A 117 10.55 -6.46 18.41
CA GLY A 117 9.67 -6.88 17.30
C GLY A 117 10.40 -7.77 16.29
N GLN A 118 9.65 -8.61 15.56
CA GLN A 118 10.20 -9.29 14.38
C GLN A 118 10.34 -8.27 13.26
N VAL A 119 11.53 -8.22 12.65
CA VAL A 119 11.82 -7.29 11.55
C VAL A 119 11.64 -8.05 10.25
N ASP A 120 10.65 -7.65 9.45
CA ASP A 120 10.60 -7.96 8.04
C ASP A 120 11.24 -6.80 7.25
N LEU A 121 12.49 -7.01 6.83
CA LEU A 121 13.28 -6.02 6.09
C LEU A 121 12.64 -5.67 4.74
N ALA A 122 12.05 -6.65 4.05
CA ALA A 122 11.45 -6.45 2.74
C ALA A 122 10.17 -5.59 2.84
N ALA A 123 9.32 -5.89 3.83
CA ALA A 123 8.11 -5.10 4.09
C ALA A 123 8.48 -3.67 4.52
N LEU A 124 9.44 -3.51 5.44
CA LEU A 124 9.85 -2.19 5.93
C LEU A 124 10.46 -1.34 4.80
N SER A 125 11.30 -1.94 3.97
CA SER A 125 11.90 -1.26 2.81
C SER A 125 10.81 -0.82 1.83
N THR A 126 9.84 -1.69 1.53
CA THR A 126 8.73 -1.34 0.65
C THR A 126 7.90 -0.15 1.17
N VAL A 127 7.61 -0.12 2.47
CA VAL A 127 6.83 0.96 3.08
C VAL A 127 7.58 2.30 3.04
N GLU A 128 8.86 2.31 3.37
CA GLU A 128 9.66 3.54 3.38
C GLU A 128 9.93 4.08 1.96
N PHE A 129 10.14 3.19 0.98
CA PHE A 129 10.32 3.57 -0.43
C PHE A 129 9.02 3.81 -1.20
N SER A 130 7.85 3.62 -0.58
CA SER A 130 6.54 3.83 -1.21
C SER A 130 6.34 5.23 -1.79
N GLY A 131 7.02 6.25 -1.23
CA GLY A 131 7.03 7.61 -1.78
C GLY A 131 7.70 7.67 -3.15
N TYR A 132 8.85 7.00 -3.31
CA TYR A 132 9.58 6.97 -4.57
C TYR A 132 8.83 6.15 -5.63
N ILE A 133 8.32 4.97 -5.25
CA ILE A 133 7.54 4.10 -6.15
C ILE A 133 6.31 4.86 -6.71
N ARG A 134 5.64 5.68 -5.89
CA ARG A 134 4.51 6.51 -6.36
C ARG A 134 4.92 7.55 -7.40
N GLY A 135 6.09 8.16 -7.24
CA GLY A 135 6.61 9.13 -8.20
C GLY A 135 6.91 8.50 -9.56
N ALA A 136 7.60 7.34 -9.59
CA ALA A 136 7.86 6.62 -10.83
C ALA A 136 6.57 6.16 -11.53
N ARG A 137 5.59 5.63 -10.77
CA ARG A 137 4.26 5.29 -11.31
C ARG A 137 3.51 6.49 -11.87
N PHE A 138 3.64 7.67 -11.26
CA PHE A 138 3.01 8.89 -11.77
C PHE A 138 3.56 9.29 -13.14
N VAL A 139 4.88 9.21 -13.35
CA VAL A 139 5.50 9.46 -14.67
C VAL A 139 5.01 8.44 -15.72
N SER A 140 4.86 7.17 -15.34
CA SER A 140 4.29 6.13 -16.21
C SER A 140 2.83 6.40 -16.60
N LEU A 141 2.03 6.90 -15.64
CA LEU A 141 0.65 7.31 -15.87
C LEU A 141 0.56 8.50 -16.82
N LEU A 142 1.43 9.51 -16.67
CA LEU A 142 1.52 10.64 -17.61
C LEU A 142 1.83 10.14 -19.03
N GLY A 143 2.75 9.19 -19.19
CA GLY A 143 3.04 8.57 -20.49
C GLY A 143 1.79 7.93 -21.12
N SER A 144 0.98 7.22 -20.33
CA SER A 144 -0.24 6.57 -20.80
C SER A 144 -1.34 7.58 -21.17
N MET A 145 -1.50 8.65 -20.39
CA MET A 145 -2.41 9.76 -20.69
C MET A 145 -2.01 10.52 -21.95
N MET A 146 -0.71 10.56 -22.27
CA MET A 146 -0.24 11.25 -23.46
C MET A 146 -0.54 10.47 -24.74
N ILE A 147 -0.55 9.13 -24.67
CA ILE A 147 -1.01 8.28 -25.77
C ILE A 147 -2.49 8.52 -26.05
N THR A 148 -3.33 8.57 -25.01
CA THR A 148 -4.77 8.83 -25.18
C THR A 148 -5.02 10.24 -25.71
N MET A 149 -4.22 11.23 -25.31
CA MET A 149 -4.26 12.57 -25.88
C MET A 149 -3.87 12.59 -27.37
N GLY A 150 -2.90 11.77 -27.77
CA GLY A 150 -2.57 11.55 -29.18
C GLY A 150 -3.76 10.99 -29.97
N LEU A 151 -4.49 10.02 -29.41
CA LEU A 151 -5.72 9.47 -29.99
C LEU A 151 -6.85 10.52 -30.04
N ILE A 152 -6.99 11.40 -29.05
CA ILE A 152 -7.95 12.51 -29.13
C ILE A 152 -7.58 13.44 -30.31
N GLY A 153 -6.29 13.67 -30.52
CA GLY A 153 -5.80 14.42 -31.67
C GLY A 153 -6.18 13.79 -33.02
N THR A 154 -6.25 12.45 -33.14
CA THR A 154 -6.76 11.83 -34.39
C THR A 154 -8.21 12.12 -34.64
N VAL A 155 -9.05 12.02 -33.60
CA VAL A 155 -10.48 12.27 -33.71
C VAL A 155 -10.73 13.71 -34.14
N LEU A 156 -9.98 14.65 -33.58
CA LEU A 156 -10.06 16.06 -33.98
C LEU A 156 -9.57 16.29 -35.41
N GLY A 157 -8.43 15.72 -35.79
CA GLY A 157 -7.90 15.85 -37.16
C GLY A 157 -8.80 15.20 -38.22
N LEU A 158 -9.43 14.07 -37.91
CA LEU A 158 -10.44 13.44 -38.77
C LEU A 158 -11.70 14.31 -38.88
N THR A 159 -12.11 14.96 -37.79
CA THR A 159 -13.25 15.90 -37.80
C THR A 159 -12.98 17.07 -38.73
N ILE A 160 -11.80 17.70 -38.62
CA ILE A 160 -11.37 18.79 -39.52
C ILE A 160 -11.32 18.30 -40.97
N THR A 161 -10.78 17.08 -41.18
CA THR A 161 -10.75 16.45 -42.51
C THR A 161 -12.13 16.35 -43.13
N LEU A 162 -13.11 15.85 -42.37
CA LEU A 162 -14.49 15.69 -42.82
C LEU A 162 -15.19 17.03 -43.05
N THR A 163 -14.99 18.01 -42.17
CA THR A 163 -15.55 19.36 -42.34
C THR A 163 -14.99 20.05 -43.58
N GLY A 164 -13.68 19.97 -43.82
CA GLY A 164 -13.05 20.52 -45.01
C GLY A 164 -13.54 19.86 -46.31
N LEU A 165 -13.72 18.53 -46.30
CA LEU A 165 -14.24 17.81 -47.46
C LEU A 165 -15.72 18.14 -47.74
N ASN A 166 -16.56 18.23 -46.71
CA ASN A 166 -17.96 18.65 -46.86
C ASN A 166 -18.06 20.07 -47.41
N GLY A 167 -17.25 21.00 -46.89
CA GLY A 167 -17.17 22.37 -47.39
C GLY A 167 -16.68 22.44 -48.84
N ALA A 168 -15.74 21.56 -49.24
CA ALA A 168 -15.33 21.45 -50.64
C ALA A 168 -16.49 20.98 -51.53
N LEU A 169 -17.22 19.93 -51.11
CA LEU A 169 -18.33 19.33 -51.87
C LEU A 169 -19.52 20.28 -52.05
N GLU A 170 -19.89 21.04 -51.02
CA GLU A 170 -20.99 22.02 -51.09
C GLU A 170 -20.69 23.14 -52.10
N ASN A 171 -19.41 23.49 -52.29
CA ASN A 171 -18.97 24.56 -53.17
C ASN A 171 -18.51 24.11 -54.57
N VAL A 172 -18.60 22.80 -54.88
CA VAL A 172 -18.25 22.25 -56.21
C VAL A 172 -19.05 22.90 -57.34
N ALA A 173 -20.27 23.34 -57.06
CA ALA A 173 -21.15 23.94 -58.07
C ALA A 173 -20.91 25.44 -58.32
N SER A 174 -20.21 26.14 -57.42
CA SER A 174 -20.18 27.61 -57.39
C SER A 174 -18.81 28.24 -57.67
N ASP A 175 -17.71 27.63 -57.21
CA ASP A 175 -16.37 28.20 -57.39
C ASP A 175 -15.26 27.14 -57.19
N GLY A 176 -14.45 26.89 -58.22
CA GLY A 176 -13.33 25.94 -58.16
C GLY A 176 -12.26 26.33 -57.13
N MET A 177 -12.15 27.61 -56.77
CA MET A 177 -11.22 28.07 -55.72
C MET A 177 -11.66 27.61 -54.32
N SER A 178 -12.97 27.58 -54.07
CA SER A 178 -13.54 27.14 -52.79
C SER A 178 -13.34 25.64 -52.54
N VAL A 179 -13.37 24.85 -53.61
CA VAL A 179 -13.03 23.41 -53.56
C VAL A 179 -11.57 23.20 -53.16
N LEU A 180 -10.64 23.97 -53.72
CA LEU A 180 -9.21 23.90 -53.38
C LEU A 180 -8.94 24.27 -51.92
N ILE A 181 -9.67 25.26 -51.38
CA ILE A 181 -9.56 25.66 -49.98
C ILE A 181 -10.05 24.53 -49.06
N GLY A 182 -11.23 23.95 -49.32
CA GLY A 182 -11.75 22.84 -48.52
C GLY A 182 -10.88 21.58 -48.58
N LEU A 183 -10.28 21.27 -49.73
CA LEU A 183 -9.30 20.17 -49.86
C LEU A 183 -8.01 20.44 -49.08
N ARG A 184 -7.50 21.68 -49.09
CA ARG A 184 -6.33 22.05 -48.30
C ARG A 184 -6.59 21.93 -46.81
N GLU A 185 -7.75 22.39 -46.35
CA GLU A 185 -8.19 22.24 -44.96
C GLU A 185 -8.33 20.75 -44.59
N ALA A 186 -8.90 19.95 -45.49
CA ALA A 186 -9.02 18.52 -45.26
C ALA A 186 -7.66 17.81 -45.12
N MET A 187 -6.69 18.13 -45.99
CA MET A 187 -5.33 17.63 -45.88
C MET A 187 -4.62 18.10 -44.60
N SER A 188 -4.89 19.33 -44.15
CA SER A 188 -4.37 19.84 -42.88
C SER A 188 -4.90 19.03 -41.68
N GLY A 189 -6.19 18.67 -41.68
CA GLY A 189 -6.78 17.82 -40.65
C GLY A 189 -6.13 16.44 -40.57
N MET A 190 -5.81 15.84 -41.72
CA MET A 190 -5.12 14.56 -41.78
C MET A 190 -3.69 14.65 -41.22
N GLY A 191 -2.95 15.71 -41.57
CA GLY A 191 -1.63 15.98 -41.01
C GLY A 191 -1.65 16.12 -39.50
N LEU A 192 -2.59 16.93 -38.97
CA LEU A 192 -2.77 17.11 -37.53
C LEU A 192 -2.98 15.76 -36.82
N ALA A 193 -3.91 14.93 -37.31
CA ALA A 193 -4.19 13.61 -36.73
C ALA A 193 -2.94 12.71 -36.67
N PHE A 194 -2.16 12.69 -37.74
CA PHE A 194 -0.95 11.88 -37.81
C PHE A 194 0.12 12.37 -36.82
N TYR A 195 0.41 13.68 -36.81
CA TYR A 195 1.44 14.25 -35.95
C TYR A 195 1.10 14.17 -34.46
N THR A 196 -0.15 14.46 -34.05
CA THR A 196 -0.55 14.36 -32.65
C THR A 196 -0.41 12.94 -32.11
N THR A 197 -0.70 11.94 -32.95
CA THR A 197 -0.57 10.52 -32.60
C THR A 197 0.88 10.11 -32.48
N LEU A 198 1.69 10.48 -33.47
CA LEU A 198 3.11 10.17 -33.50
C LEU A 198 3.81 10.78 -32.27
N LEU A 199 3.51 12.04 -31.98
CA LEU A 199 4.07 12.79 -30.86
C LEU A 199 3.63 12.17 -29.52
N GLY A 200 2.33 11.90 -29.34
CA GLY A 200 1.82 11.23 -28.13
C GLY A 200 2.41 9.83 -27.90
N SER A 201 2.53 9.03 -28.97
CA SER A 201 3.08 7.67 -28.92
C SER A 201 4.58 7.65 -28.61
N ILE A 202 5.38 8.46 -29.31
CA ILE A 202 6.83 8.49 -29.11
C ILE A 202 7.17 9.10 -27.75
N MET A 203 6.71 10.34 -27.51
CA MET A 203 7.10 11.06 -26.30
C MET A 203 6.50 10.43 -25.04
N GLY A 204 5.30 9.85 -25.13
CA GLY A 204 4.58 9.27 -24.00
C GLY A 204 4.86 7.79 -23.83
N GLY A 205 4.66 7.03 -24.90
CA GLY A 205 4.76 5.58 -24.91
C GLY A 205 6.19 5.06 -24.85
N ILE A 206 7.16 5.78 -25.43
CA ILE A 206 8.57 5.36 -25.44
C ILE A 206 9.38 6.16 -24.42
N LEU A 207 9.43 7.49 -24.56
CA LEU A 207 10.38 8.30 -23.78
C LEU A 207 10.02 8.36 -22.30
N LEU A 208 8.81 8.80 -21.95
CA LEU A 208 8.33 8.87 -20.56
C LEU A 208 8.29 7.51 -19.87
N ARG A 209 7.88 6.45 -20.57
CA ARG A 209 7.93 5.09 -20.03
C ARG A 209 9.35 4.63 -19.71
N MET A 210 10.31 4.92 -20.59
CA MET A 210 11.70 4.55 -20.33
C MET A 210 12.26 5.30 -19.12
N PHE A 211 11.92 6.57 -18.94
CA PHE A 211 12.30 7.30 -17.73
C PHE A 211 11.69 6.71 -16.45
N ALA A 212 10.42 6.31 -16.49
CA ALA A 212 9.79 5.63 -15.37
C ALA A 212 10.48 4.30 -15.05
N TYR A 213 10.80 3.50 -16.08
CA TYR A 213 11.51 2.23 -15.96
C TYR A 213 12.91 2.38 -15.33
N ILE A 214 13.69 3.40 -15.76
CA ILE A 214 14.99 3.70 -15.17
C ILE A 214 14.85 4.06 -13.68
N GLY A 215 13.80 4.81 -13.33
CA GLY A 215 13.48 5.14 -11.95
C GLY A 215 13.16 3.91 -11.11
N ASP A 216 12.25 3.06 -11.57
CA ASP A 216 11.83 1.82 -10.88
C ASP A 216 13.02 0.88 -10.64
N ASN A 217 13.83 0.62 -11.66
CA ASN A 217 15.03 -0.23 -11.54
C ASN A 217 16.02 0.32 -10.50
N SER A 218 16.16 1.64 -10.40
CA SER A 218 17.10 2.23 -9.46
C SER A 218 16.56 2.24 -8.02
N ILE A 219 15.24 2.34 -7.84
CA ILE A 219 14.59 2.13 -6.54
C ILE A 219 14.82 0.70 -6.07
N GLU A 220 14.54 -0.29 -6.91
CA GLU A 220 14.72 -1.71 -6.59
C GLU A 220 16.18 -2.02 -6.22
N ALA A 221 17.13 -1.53 -7.01
CA ALA A 221 18.56 -1.70 -6.73
C ALA A 221 19.00 -1.04 -5.40
N LEU A 222 18.37 0.07 -5.00
CA LEU A 222 18.64 0.74 -3.73
C LEU A 222 18.03 -0.05 -2.55
N GLN A 223 16.81 -0.57 -2.71
CA GLN A 223 16.17 -1.44 -1.72
C GLN A 223 17.00 -2.70 -1.48
N ASP A 224 17.47 -3.35 -2.56
CA ASP A 224 18.34 -4.52 -2.49
C ASP A 224 19.66 -4.23 -1.78
N LEU A 225 20.29 -3.08 -2.06
CA LEU A 225 21.51 -2.68 -1.38
C LEU A 225 21.27 -2.54 0.13
N LEU A 226 20.21 -1.85 0.54
CA LEU A 226 19.90 -1.63 1.94
C LEU A 226 19.55 -2.93 2.66
N ASN A 227 18.70 -3.77 2.06
CA ASN A 227 18.33 -5.06 2.60
C ASN A 227 19.55 -5.97 2.75
N ARG A 228 20.39 -6.07 1.71
CA ARG A 228 21.63 -6.84 1.76
C ARG A 228 22.58 -6.31 2.83
N SER A 229 22.76 -4.98 2.92
CA SER A 229 23.66 -4.37 3.90
C SER A 229 23.20 -4.66 5.33
N CYS A 230 21.89 -4.59 5.59
CA CYS A 230 21.33 -4.92 6.89
C CYS A 230 21.45 -6.41 7.20
N MET A 231 21.14 -7.29 6.24
CA MET A 231 21.30 -8.73 6.44
C MET A 231 22.75 -9.15 6.67
N VAL A 232 23.73 -8.51 6.05
CA VAL A 232 25.15 -8.89 6.23
C VAL A 232 25.73 -8.30 7.52
N TYR A 233 25.56 -6.98 7.72
CA TYR A 233 26.26 -6.27 8.79
C TYR A 233 25.45 -6.11 10.07
N ALA A 234 24.12 -6.16 9.98
CA ALA A 234 23.26 -6.11 11.16
C ALA A 234 22.72 -7.50 11.55
N ALA A 235 23.02 -8.58 10.83
CA ALA A 235 22.57 -9.94 11.19
C ALA A 235 22.99 -10.33 12.61
N VAL A 236 24.18 -9.96 13.08
CA VAL A 236 24.64 -10.28 14.44
C VAL A 236 23.78 -9.58 15.50
N ASP A 237 23.28 -8.38 15.19
CA ASP A 237 22.37 -7.64 16.06
C ASP A 237 20.91 -8.10 15.87
N LEU A 238 20.55 -8.57 14.67
CA LEU A 238 19.20 -9.00 14.30
C LEU A 238 18.90 -10.46 14.65
N THR A 239 19.91 -11.29 14.89
CA THR A 239 19.71 -12.68 15.34
C THR A 239 19.03 -12.66 16.72
N PRO A 240 18.01 -13.49 16.93
CA PRO A 240 17.37 -13.62 18.24
C PRO A 240 18.40 -14.15 19.23
N SER A 241 18.93 -13.28 20.09
CA SER A 241 19.73 -13.71 21.23
C SER A 241 18.80 -14.27 22.31
N VAL A 242 19.28 -15.23 23.10
CA VAL A 242 18.52 -15.81 24.23
C VAL A 242 18.02 -14.70 25.19
N GLN A 243 18.73 -13.57 25.28
CA GLN A 243 18.28 -12.38 26.02
C GLN A 243 17.02 -11.72 25.46
N ARG A 244 16.72 -11.86 24.16
CA ARG A 244 15.46 -11.42 23.55
C ARG A 244 14.29 -12.27 24.06
N ASP A 245 14.46 -13.58 24.12
CA ASP A 245 13.45 -14.49 24.63
C ASP A 245 13.23 -14.25 26.13
N PHE A 246 14.31 -14.02 26.90
CA PHE A 246 14.19 -13.61 28.30
C PHE A 246 13.49 -12.27 28.48
N ARG A 247 13.72 -11.25 27.64
CA ARG A 247 13.00 -9.97 27.74
C ARG A 247 11.54 -10.08 27.34
N GLN A 248 11.22 -10.92 26.34
CA GLN A 248 9.83 -11.22 26.01
C GLN A 248 9.16 -11.96 27.17
N LEU A 249 9.87 -12.89 27.79
CA LEU A 249 9.42 -13.58 29.00
C LEU A 249 9.22 -12.61 30.17
N ASP A 250 10.15 -11.70 30.44
CA ASP A 250 10.04 -10.68 31.50
C ASP A 250 8.80 -9.81 31.31
N ARG A 251 8.52 -9.35 30.08
CA ARG A 251 7.28 -8.58 29.80
C ARG A 251 6.03 -9.42 29.98
N VAL A 252 6.08 -10.70 29.62
CA VAL A 252 4.98 -11.63 29.87
C VAL A 252 4.80 -11.86 31.37
N VAL A 253 5.88 -11.94 32.14
CA VAL A 253 5.89 -12.11 33.60
C VAL A 253 5.37 -10.85 34.30
N GLU A 254 5.85 -9.66 33.96
CA GLU A 254 5.30 -8.38 34.48
C GLU A 254 3.81 -8.23 34.13
N GLY A 255 3.45 -8.56 32.89
CA GLY A 255 2.04 -8.58 32.47
C GLY A 255 1.21 -9.60 33.25
N MET A 256 1.80 -10.74 33.61
CA MET A 256 1.17 -11.78 34.41
C MET A 256 1.02 -11.36 35.87
N GLU A 257 1.98 -10.66 36.46
CA GLU A 257 1.89 -10.07 37.80
C GLU A 257 0.77 -9.02 37.89
N THR A 258 0.66 -8.18 36.87
CA THR A 258 -0.42 -7.19 36.75
C THR A 258 -1.79 -7.87 36.60
N ARG A 259 -1.86 -8.98 35.85
CA ARG A 259 -3.09 -9.78 35.72
C ARG A 259 -3.43 -10.53 37.00
N LEU A 260 -2.43 -11.04 37.72
CA LEU A 260 -2.58 -11.74 39.00
C LEU A 260 -3.08 -10.80 40.08
N SER A 261 -2.53 -9.58 40.17
CA SER A 261 -3.01 -8.57 41.13
C SER A 261 -4.45 -8.17 40.85
N ALA A 262 -4.81 -7.91 39.59
CA ALA A 262 -6.19 -7.64 39.20
C ALA A 262 -7.13 -8.82 39.50
N LEU A 263 -6.69 -10.06 39.27
CA LEU A 263 -7.46 -11.27 39.59
C LEU A 263 -7.62 -11.45 41.11
N THR A 264 -6.58 -11.17 41.89
CA THR A 264 -6.62 -11.23 43.37
C THR A 264 -7.56 -10.18 43.95
N GLN A 265 -7.53 -8.97 43.38
CA GLN A 265 -8.45 -7.90 43.74
C GLN A 265 -9.89 -8.28 43.40
N SER A 266 -10.14 -8.85 42.22
CA SER A 266 -11.46 -9.36 41.82
C SER A 266 -11.94 -10.50 42.74
N LEU A 267 -11.06 -11.42 43.14
CA LEU A 267 -11.38 -12.47 44.10
C LEU A 267 -11.68 -11.90 45.50
N GLN A 268 -10.96 -10.88 45.96
CA GLN A 268 -11.26 -10.21 47.23
C GLN A 268 -12.61 -9.49 47.19
N GLN A 269 -12.90 -8.77 46.10
CA GLN A 269 -14.20 -8.12 45.90
C GLN A 269 -15.33 -9.16 45.84
N SER A 270 -15.10 -10.28 45.16
CA SER A 270 -16.06 -11.40 45.12
C SER A 270 -16.27 -12.01 46.50
N LYS A 271 -15.21 -12.17 47.30
CA LYS A 271 -15.31 -12.65 48.69
C LYS A 271 -16.10 -11.68 49.57
N ALA A 272 -15.86 -10.38 49.45
CA ALA A 272 -16.61 -9.35 50.17
C ALA A 272 -18.11 -9.37 49.78
N ALA A 273 -18.41 -9.42 48.48
CA ALA A 273 -19.80 -9.54 48.02
C ALA A 273 -20.47 -10.84 48.50
N MET A 274 -19.72 -11.95 48.58
CA MET A 274 -20.22 -13.21 49.15
C MET A 274 -20.48 -13.13 50.66
N THR A 275 -19.63 -12.44 51.42
CA THR A 275 -19.89 -12.22 52.86
C THR A 275 -21.10 -11.34 53.08
N ASP A 276 -21.23 -10.25 52.31
CA ASP A 276 -22.38 -9.35 52.38
C ASP A 276 -23.68 -10.10 52.02
N PHE A 277 -23.65 -10.92 50.97
CA PHE A 277 -24.77 -11.78 50.59
C PHE A 277 -25.10 -12.82 51.66
N THR A 278 -24.10 -13.38 52.34
CA THR A 278 -24.30 -14.35 53.42
C THR A 278 -24.93 -13.68 54.65
N GLU A 279 -24.47 -12.48 55.01
CA GLU A 279 -25.04 -11.68 56.08
C GLU A 279 -26.47 -11.25 55.75
N GLU A 280 -26.74 -10.82 54.52
CA GLU A 280 -28.08 -10.44 54.07
C GLU A 280 -29.02 -11.66 54.11
N MET A 281 -28.59 -12.83 53.64
CA MET A 281 -29.36 -14.07 53.73
C MET A 281 -29.62 -14.49 55.18
N GLN A 282 -28.66 -14.27 56.08
CA GLN A 282 -28.81 -14.59 57.50
C GLN A 282 -29.76 -13.61 58.20
N SER A 283 -29.66 -12.31 57.89
CA SER A 283 -30.60 -11.28 58.36
C SER A 283 -32.02 -11.54 57.86
N LEU A 284 -32.19 -12.01 56.63
CA LEU A 284 -33.47 -12.41 56.06
C LEU A 284 -34.02 -13.63 56.80
N LYS A 285 -33.19 -14.63 57.09
CA LYS A 285 -33.55 -15.82 57.85
C LYS A 285 -34.00 -15.48 59.28
N ASP A 286 -33.33 -14.55 59.93
CA ASP A 286 -33.65 -14.10 61.28
C ASP A 286 -34.91 -13.20 61.30
N ALA A 287 -35.10 -12.34 60.30
CA ALA A 287 -36.33 -11.56 60.11
C ALA A 287 -37.54 -12.46 59.79
N THR A 288 -37.32 -13.59 59.12
CA THR A 288 -38.38 -14.57 58.81
C THR A 288 -38.73 -15.45 60.02
N ARG A 289 -37.86 -15.55 61.04
CA ARG A 289 -38.13 -16.31 62.27
C ARG A 289 -39.12 -15.64 63.24
N LEU A 290 -39.56 -14.41 62.96
CA LEU A 290 -40.49 -13.62 63.78
C LEU A 290 -41.74 -13.23 62.98
N LYS A 291 -42.48 -14.21 62.47
CA LYS A 291 -43.95 -14.09 62.27
C LYS A 291 -44.56 -15.45 61.95
N SER A 292 -45.48 -15.88 62.81
CA SER A 292 -46.37 -17.02 62.58
C SER A 292 -47.36 -16.71 61.43
N SER A 293 -46.86 -16.71 60.20
CA SER A 293 -47.65 -16.88 58.97
C SER A 293 -46.94 -17.87 58.04
N ASP A 294 -46.35 -18.89 58.66
CA ASP A 294 -45.49 -19.93 58.06
C ASP A 294 -46.21 -20.86 57.07
N ASP A 295 -47.50 -20.66 56.80
CA ASP A 295 -48.19 -21.49 55.80
C ASP A 295 -48.11 -20.92 54.37
N GLU A 296 -47.98 -19.60 54.19
CA GLU A 296 -48.00 -19.00 52.85
C GLU A 296 -46.61 -18.96 52.19
N ILE A 297 -45.56 -18.65 52.95
CA ILE A 297 -44.19 -18.61 52.41
C ILE A 297 -43.69 -20.03 52.13
N PHE A 298 -43.97 -21.00 53.00
CA PHE A 298 -43.64 -22.40 52.72
C PHE A 298 -44.45 -22.97 51.54
N LYS A 299 -45.72 -22.57 51.37
CA LYS A 299 -46.48 -22.87 50.13
C LYS A 299 -45.83 -22.22 48.90
N ALA A 300 -45.43 -20.95 48.98
CA ALA A 300 -44.78 -20.26 47.87
C ALA A 300 -43.44 -20.91 47.51
N ILE A 301 -42.61 -21.27 48.49
CA ILE A 301 -41.34 -21.98 48.27
C ILE A 301 -41.59 -23.39 47.71
N ALA A 302 -42.63 -24.11 48.18
CA ALA A 302 -43.01 -25.41 47.66
C ALA A 302 -43.47 -25.33 46.19
N VAL A 303 -44.30 -24.32 45.85
CA VAL A 303 -44.73 -24.03 44.48
C VAL A 303 -43.54 -23.65 43.60
N HIS A 304 -42.63 -22.80 44.09
CA HIS A 304 -41.45 -22.36 43.33
C HIS A 304 -40.46 -23.52 43.09
N ARG A 305 -40.31 -24.43 44.07
CA ARG A 305 -39.51 -25.66 43.93
C ARG A 305 -40.15 -26.64 42.96
N HIS A 306 -41.48 -26.71 42.92
CA HIS A 306 -42.21 -27.50 41.93
C HIS A 306 -42.03 -26.91 40.53
N TYR A 307 -42.18 -25.59 40.38
CA TYR A 307 -41.99 -24.88 39.12
C TYR A 307 -40.55 -25.02 38.57
N ALA A 308 -39.53 -24.92 39.43
CA ALA A 308 -38.14 -25.14 39.04
C ALA A 308 -37.86 -26.59 38.60
N LYS A 309 -38.55 -27.58 39.20
CA LYS A 309 -38.48 -28.98 38.74
C LYS A 309 -39.13 -29.15 37.36
N VAL A 310 -40.29 -28.55 37.14
CA VAL A 310 -40.99 -28.59 35.85
C VAL A 310 -40.14 -27.93 34.76
N LEU A 311 -39.57 -26.75 35.00
CA LEU A 311 -38.65 -26.08 34.07
C LEU A 311 -37.41 -26.92 33.73
N ARG A 312 -36.81 -27.59 34.72
CA ARG A 312 -35.70 -28.52 34.45
C ARG A 312 -36.13 -29.68 33.57
N TYR A 313 -37.34 -30.20 33.77
CA TYR A 313 -37.90 -31.27 32.94
C TYR A 313 -38.18 -30.79 31.52
N GLU A 314 -38.74 -29.59 31.34
CA GLU A 314 -38.93 -28.97 30.02
C GLU A 314 -37.61 -28.72 29.30
N LEU A 315 -36.60 -28.18 29.98
CA LEU A 315 -35.27 -27.96 29.40
C LEU A 315 -34.60 -29.28 28.98
N THR A 316 -34.79 -30.36 29.75
CA THR A 316 -34.28 -31.68 29.37
C THR A 316 -35.07 -32.28 28.19
N LEU A 317 -36.38 -32.05 28.11
CA LEU A 317 -37.20 -32.41 26.96
C LEU A 317 -36.79 -31.64 25.71
N GLN A 318 -36.60 -30.31 25.80
CA GLN A 318 -36.12 -29.50 24.69
C GLN A 318 -34.74 -29.94 24.19
N LYS A 319 -33.80 -30.27 25.10
CA LYS A 319 -32.51 -30.85 24.72
C LYS A 319 -32.65 -32.19 23.99
N LYS A 320 -33.54 -33.06 24.46
CA LYS A 320 -33.83 -34.35 23.79
C LYS A 320 -34.49 -34.16 22.43
N LEU A 321 -35.36 -33.15 22.29
CA LEU A 321 -36.04 -32.85 21.04
C LEU A 321 -35.09 -32.20 20.03
N ALA A 322 -34.19 -31.33 20.49
CA ALA A 322 -33.11 -30.77 19.67
C ALA A 322 -32.13 -31.85 19.19
N SER A 323 -31.74 -32.77 20.06
CA SER A 323 -30.86 -33.88 19.67
C SER A 323 -31.56 -34.90 18.77
N PHE A 324 -32.85 -35.14 18.97
CA PHE A 324 -33.67 -35.93 18.04
C PHE A 324 -33.78 -35.26 16.66
N LYS A 325 -34.05 -33.95 16.61
CA LYS A 325 -34.07 -33.17 15.37
C LYS A 325 -32.73 -33.22 14.64
N GLN A 326 -31.60 -33.09 15.35
CA GLN A 326 -30.26 -33.25 14.76
C GLN A 326 -30.05 -34.66 14.20
N ARG A 327 -30.49 -35.71 14.90
CA ARG A 327 -30.39 -37.10 14.43
C ARG A 327 -31.28 -37.36 13.20
N LEU A 328 -32.48 -36.78 13.17
CA LEU A 328 -33.43 -36.94 12.07
C LEU A 328 -32.96 -36.18 10.81
N LEU A 329 -32.42 -34.97 10.97
CA LEU A 329 -31.77 -34.23 9.89
C LEU A 329 -30.54 -34.95 9.35
N ALA A 330 -29.73 -35.58 10.22
CA ALA A 330 -28.61 -36.41 9.82
C ALA A 330 -29.05 -37.68 9.04
N SER A 331 -30.15 -38.35 9.45
CA SER A 331 -30.68 -39.51 8.74
C SER A 331 -31.36 -39.17 7.40
N MET A 332 -31.81 -37.93 7.22
CA MET A 332 -32.38 -37.43 5.96
C MET A 332 -31.31 -36.82 5.02
N GLY A 333 -30.02 -36.96 5.33
CA GLY A 333 -28.92 -36.54 4.46
C GLY A 333 -28.60 -35.04 4.46
N PHE A 334 -29.21 -34.25 5.35
CA PHE A 334 -28.89 -32.82 5.50
C PHE A 334 -27.83 -32.62 6.61
N GLN A 335 -26.55 -32.77 6.25
CA GLN A 335 -25.46 -32.31 7.12
C GLN A 335 -25.31 -30.79 7.03
N ALA A 336 -25.64 -30.08 8.10
CA ALA A 336 -25.36 -28.66 8.23
C ALA A 336 -23.84 -28.45 8.35
N ALA A 337 -23.25 -27.82 7.33
CA ALA A 337 -21.86 -27.41 7.28
C ALA A 337 -21.60 -26.25 8.25
N VAL A 338 -21.44 -26.53 9.55
CA VAL A 338 -20.90 -25.55 10.51
C VAL A 338 -20.04 -26.29 11.53
N GLU A 339 -18.75 -26.42 11.19
CA GLU A 339 -17.58 -26.25 12.08
C GLU A 339 -16.32 -26.75 11.35
N LYS A 340 -15.77 -25.89 10.51
CA LYS A 340 -14.38 -25.98 10.05
C LYS A 340 -13.71 -24.63 10.28
N SER A 341 -13.63 -24.24 11.55
CA SER A 341 -12.78 -23.13 12.00
C SER A 341 -12.49 -23.28 13.50
N SER A 342 -11.61 -24.23 13.83
CA SER A 342 -10.81 -24.26 15.07
C SER A 342 -10.01 -25.58 15.14
N ALA A 343 -9.18 -25.85 14.12
CA ALA A 343 -8.21 -26.95 14.19
C ALA A 343 -7.05 -26.70 13.21
N GLU A 344 -6.36 -25.57 13.34
CA GLU A 344 -5.02 -25.43 12.77
C GLU A 344 -4.16 -24.56 13.68
N ASN A 345 -3.87 -25.09 14.87
CA ASN A 345 -2.69 -24.67 15.62
C ASN A 345 -2.19 -25.83 16.48
N LYS A 346 -1.33 -26.66 15.88
CA LYS A 346 -0.40 -27.53 16.60
C LYS A 346 1.01 -27.21 16.09
N PRO A 347 1.95 -26.82 16.97
CA PRO A 347 3.35 -26.74 16.58
C PRO A 347 3.89 -28.17 16.39
N LYS A 348 4.70 -28.36 15.35
CA LYS A 348 5.57 -29.51 15.19
C LYS A 348 6.86 -29.25 15.96
N ASP A 349 7.32 -30.30 16.63
CA ASP A 349 8.66 -30.45 17.21
C ASP A 349 9.79 -30.18 16.21
#